data_AF-A0A9E3RRW5-F1
#
_entry.id   AF-A0A9E3RRW5-F1
#
_cell.length_a   1.000
_cell.length_b   1.000
_cell.length_c   1.000
_cell.angle_alpha   90.00
_cell.angle_beta   90.00
_cell.angle_gamma   90.00
#
_symmetry.space_group_name_H-M   'P 1'
#
loop_
_entity.id
_entity.type
_entity.pdbx_description
1 polymer ?
#
loop_
_entity_poly.entity_id
_entity_poly.type
_entity_poly.pdbx_seq_one_letter_code
_entity_poly.pdbx_strand_id
1 'polypeptide(L)'
;MELFKRITDLMTPPPSKPAEFVKTSPPRPANPLVEDQGLTTAPLGEQVKKLVALQSVDDPQVPEILEEIKKIAVSGGLYVTASKIRIQLDSMPRVDPAKGTINWKDRGYVFAADLIYQHILRELRAMEAEQHAIGPNIFAGYFNELVACLLQGKNVRRAIELPVIIIESVIESAFYSQENRAAYLEMAEQGIHSVLTQATSKYEVDAREQAKRRTESRKTETPTPSETSPVHYLTVGTVTYVKDLEEAFARFRQGFGAYARTSVPRAALSKQPFDAVLAQQQLEYLAGVLKAAEVAAFANAAALVTEHIAQLYRPSNAAAHRELAIRAAERYDALGDKERALLFMKLCERRYTKAADLYAAASEADKANTVRQKIAKH
;
A
#
# COMPACT_ATOMS: atom_id res chain seq x y z
N MET A 1 3.95 40.25 -2.78
CA MET A 1 5.27 39.72 -2.37
C MET A 1 5.28 39.06 -0.97
N GLU A 2 4.14 38.91 -0.28
CA GLU A 2 4.09 38.19 1.01
C GLU A 2 3.76 36.69 0.89
N LEU A 3 3.26 36.23 -0.26
CA LEU A 3 2.91 34.83 -0.49
C LEU A 3 4.14 33.91 -0.63
N PHE A 4 5.24 34.43 -1.18
CA PHE A 4 6.50 33.67 -1.32
C PHE A 4 7.29 33.57 -0.02
N LYS A 5 7.08 34.49 0.93
CA LYS A 5 7.75 34.46 2.24
C LYS A 5 7.21 33.35 3.16
N ARG A 6 5.89 33.09 3.08
CA ARG A 6 5.23 31.97 3.78
C ARG A 6 5.63 30.58 3.29
N ILE A 7 6.13 30.44 2.06
CA ILE A 7 6.55 29.16 1.50
C ILE A 7 7.99 28.82 1.93
N THR A 8 8.86 29.82 2.05
CA THR A 8 10.24 29.65 2.53
C THR A 8 10.32 29.30 4.02
N ASP A 9 9.41 29.84 4.85
CA ASP A 9 9.37 29.56 6.30
C ASP A 9 8.89 28.13 6.64
N LEU A 10 8.28 27.41 5.67
CA LEU A 10 7.90 26.01 5.77
C LEU A 10 9.00 25.04 5.32
N MET A 11 10.06 25.53 4.66
CA MET A 11 11.09 24.68 4.01
C MET A 11 12.49 24.81 4.61
N THR A 12 12.71 25.61 5.65
CA THR A 12 14.01 25.67 6.35
C THR A 12 13.85 25.47 7.85
N PRO A 13 14.62 24.55 8.49
CA PRO A 13 14.59 24.41 9.93
C PRO A 13 15.25 25.65 10.57
N PRO A 14 14.66 26.24 11.63
CA PRO A 14 15.23 27.44 12.22
C PRO A 14 16.56 27.11 12.93
N PRO A 15 17.54 28.04 12.90
CA PRO A 15 18.81 27.87 13.58
C PRO A 15 18.60 27.83 15.09
N SER A 16 19.43 27.05 15.76
CA SER A 16 19.37 26.83 17.19
C SER A 16 19.94 28.02 17.98
N LYS A 17 19.21 28.41 19.05
CA LYS A 17 19.62 29.15 20.29
C LYS A 17 19.31 30.67 20.34
N PRO A 18 19.27 31.29 21.55
CA PRO A 18 18.87 30.81 22.88
C PRO A 18 17.76 31.70 23.51
N ALA A 19 17.31 31.31 24.70
CA ALA A 19 16.25 31.91 25.52
C ALA A 19 16.25 33.45 25.59
N GLU A 20 15.06 34.07 25.46
CA GLU A 20 14.47 34.96 26.47
C GLU A 20 13.11 35.53 26.01
N PHE A 21 12.28 35.86 26.99
CA PHE A 21 10.95 36.50 26.96
C PHE A 21 9.69 35.62 26.91
N VAL A 22 9.05 35.63 28.08
CA VAL A 22 7.86 34.93 28.57
C VAL A 22 6.68 35.92 28.61
N LYS A 23 5.45 35.37 28.61
CA LYS A 23 4.14 35.91 29.09
C LYS A 23 3.29 36.53 27.96
N THR A 24 2.04 36.15 27.71
CA THR A 24 0.96 35.67 28.61
C THR A 24 -0.06 34.79 27.87
N SER A 25 -0.32 33.59 28.39
CA SER A 25 -1.62 32.90 28.39
C SER A 25 -1.50 31.66 29.30
N PRO A 26 -2.54 31.29 30.08
CA PRO A 26 -2.45 30.18 31.01
C PRO A 26 -2.23 28.87 30.24
N PRO A 27 -1.41 27.94 30.76
CA PRO A 27 -1.17 26.68 30.08
C PRO A 27 -2.48 25.89 30.09
N ARG A 28 -3.02 25.69 28.89
CA ARG A 28 -3.91 24.55 28.59
C ARG A 28 -3.16 23.30 29.08
N PRO A 29 -3.79 22.35 29.80
CA PRO A 29 -3.11 21.11 30.13
C PRO A 29 -2.62 20.51 28.82
N ALA A 30 -1.30 20.41 28.69
CA ALA A 30 -0.69 19.72 27.59
C ALA A 30 -1.27 18.30 27.64
N ASN A 31 -1.97 17.88 26.58
CA ASN A 31 -1.86 16.47 26.23
C ASN A 31 -0.36 16.25 26.09
N PRO A 32 0.25 15.34 26.87
CA PRO A 32 1.67 15.13 26.81
C PRO A 32 1.98 14.71 25.38
N LEU A 33 2.60 15.63 24.63
CA LEU A 33 3.66 15.25 23.72
C LEU A 33 4.49 14.25 24.50
N VAL A 34 4.38 13.00 24.08
CA VAL A 34 5.02 11.83 24.66
C VAL A 34 6.40 12.26 25.15
N GLU A 35 6.49 12.48 26.46
CA GLU A 35 7.75 12.41 27.17
C GLU A 35 8.41 11.14 26.67
N ASP A 36 9.70 11.24 26.34
CA ASP A 36 10.57 10.16 25.92
C ASP A 36 10.40 8.97 26.87
N GLN A 37 9.38 8.13 26.62
CA GLN A 37 9.02 6.99 27.46
C GLN A 37 10.06 5.91 27.20
N GLY A 38 11.26 6.11 27.73
CA GLY A 38 12.24 5.07 28.02
C GLY A 38 12.65 4.17 26.86
N LEU A 39 12.38 4.51 25.61
CA LEU A 39 12.94 3.83 24.45
C LEU A 39 14.37 4.33 24.30
N THR A 40 15.23 3.84 25.19
CA THR A 40 16.66 3.79 24.92
C THR A 40 16.80 3.31 23.48
N THR A 41 17.45 4.10 22.63
CA THR A 41 17.67 3.75 21.21
C THR A 41 18.70 2.64 21.07
N ALA A 42 19.42 2.34 22.16
CA ALA A 42 20.46 1.33 22.24
C ALA A 42 19.97 -0.11 21.97
N PRO A 43 18.88 -0.63 22.58
CA PRO A 43 18.41 -1.99 22.34
C PRO A 43 17.93 -2.18 20.90
N LEU A 44 17.19 -1.22 20.34
CA LEU A 44 16.77 -1.27 18.92
C LEU A 44 18.00 -1.28 18.01
N GLY A 45 18.97 -0.40 18.30
CA GLY A 45 20.20 -0.28 17.54
C GLY A 45 21.00 -1.58 17.47
N GLU A 46 21.10 -2.29 18.59
CA GLU A 46 21.77 -3.58 18.67
C GLU A 46 21.04 -4.67 17.89
N GLN A 47 19.71 -4.75 18.02
CA GLN A 47 18.93 -5.77 17.30
C GLN A 47 18.98 -5.55 15.78
N VAL A 48 18.91 -4.30 15.31
CA VAL A 48 19.06 -3.98 13.87
C VAL A 48 20.45 -4.38 13.37
N LYS A 49 21.51 -4.09 14.13
CA LYS A 49 22.89 -4.50 13.77
C LYS A 49 23.02 -6.02 13.69
N LYS A 50 22.43 -6.76 14.64
CA LYS A 50 22.41 -8.22 14.60
C LYS A 50 21.70 -8.71 13.35
N LEU A 51 20.50 -8.21 13.08
CA LEU A 51 19.68 -8.62 11.93
C LEU A 51 20.42 -8.48 10.59
N VAL A 52 21.06 -7.33 10.36
CA VAL A 52 21.74 -7.07 9.07
C VAL A 52 23.11 -7.73 8.95
N ALA A 53 23.72 -8.15 10.06
CA ALA A 53 25.00 -8.87 10.04
C ALA A 53 24.84 -10.35 9.67
N LEU A 54 23.63 -10.92 9.77
CA LEU A 54 23.36 -12.32 9.45
C LEU A 54 23.52 -12.60 7.95
N GLN A 55 24.12 -13.72 7.59
CA GLN A 55 24.36 -14.08 6.19
C GLN A 55 23.10 -14.62 5.49
N SER A 56 22.19 -15.26 6.23
CA SER A 56 20.94 -15.84 5.70
C SER A 56 19.69 -15.25 6.36
N VAL A 57 18.59 -15.23 5.60
CA VAL A 57 17.24 -14.93 6.14
C VAL A 57 16.67 -16.11 6.93
N ASP A 58 17.17 -17.32 6.68
CA ASP A 58 16.78 -18.55 7.37
C ASP A 58 17.65 -18.84 8.60
N ASP A 59 18.47 -17.87 9.00
CA ASP A 59 19.28 -18.02 10.21
C ASP A 59 18.35 -18.16 11.43
N PRO A 60 18.59 -19.16 12.31
CA PRO A 60 17.70 -19.46 13.43
C PRO A 60 17.56 -18.32 14.44
N GLN A 61 18.47 -17.33 14.43
CA GLN A 61 18.37 -16.14 15.29
C GLN A 61 17.38 -15.09 14.75
N VAL A 62 17.03 -15.14 13.45
CA VAL A 62 16.14 -14.15 12.82
C VAL A 62 14.80 -14.04 13.56
N PRO A 63 14.07 -15.13 13.85
CA PRO A 63 12.78 -15.04 14.55
C PRO A 63 12.89 -14.32 15.90
N GLU A 64 13.90 -14.64 16.71
CA GLU A 64 14.11 -14.03 18.03
C GLU A 64 14.42 -12.53 17.92
N ILE A 65 15.32 -12.16 17.00
CA ILE A 65 15.67 -10.75 16.77
C ILE A 65 14.44 -9.96 16.30
N LEU A 66 13.66 -10.52 15.38
CA LEU A 66 12.45 -9.87 14.88
C LEU A 66 11.39 -9.72 15.99
N GLU A 67 11.21 -10.71 16.87
CA GLU A 67 10.30 -10.61 18.01
C GLU A 67 10.72 -9.52 18.99
N GLU A 68 12.02 -9.38 19.30
CA GLU A 68 12.49 -8.29 20.16
C GLU A 68 12.24 -6.92 19.52
N ILE A 69 12.47 -6.76 18.22
CA ILE A 69 12.16 -5.50 17.54
C ILE A 69 10.64 -5.23 17.53
N LYS A 70 9.80 -6.27 17.36
CA LYS A 70 8.34 -6.11 17.44
C LYS A 70 7.89 -5.68 18.84
N LYS A 71 8.48 -6.22 19.92
CA LYS A 71 8.18 -5.77 21.29
C LYS A 71 8.48 -4.29 21.48
N ILE A 72 9.63 -3.84 20.97
CA ILE A 72 10.01 -2.42 20.95
C ILE A 72 8.99 -1.60 20.15
N ALA A 73 8.54 -2.11 19.00
CA ALA A 73 7.56 -1.45 18.14
C ALA A 73 6.16 -1.36 18.78
N VAL A 74 5.75 -2.35 19.56
CA VAL A 74 4.49 -2.34 20.31
C VAL A 74 4.52 -1.25 21.39
N SER A 75 5.63 -1.11 22.13
CA SER A 75 5.76 -0.07 23.16
C SER A 75 5.99 1.32 22.58
N GLY A 76 6.76 1.43 21.50
CA GLY A 76 7.23 2.70 20.95
C GLY A 76 6.45 3.26 19.77
N GLY A 77 5.51 2.49 19.24
CA GLY A 77 4.81 2.79 18.00
C GLY A 77 5.52 2.21 16.78
N LEU A 78 4.71 1.59 15.92
CA LEU A 78 5.15 0.92 14.70
C LEU A 78 5.92 1.86 13.77
N TYR A 79 5.32 3.00 13.44
CA TYR A 79 5.92 3.98 12.53
C TYR A 79 7.21 4.59 13.10
N VAL A 80 7.21 5.02 14.36
CA VAL A 80 8.41 5.59 15.02
C VAL A 80 9.57 4.60 15.00
N THR A 81 9.28 3.33 15.29
CA THR A 81 10.29 2.26 15.27
C THR A 81 10.81 2.04 13.86
N ALA A 82 9.93 1.99 12.85
CA ALA A 82 10.34 1.87 11.46
C ALA A 82 11.25 3.03 11.00
N SER A 83 10.89 4.27 11.33
CA SER A 83 11.69 5.45 10.99
C SER A 83 13.06 5.40 11.66
N LYS A 84 13.15 4.97 12.93
CA LYS A 84 14.44 4.78 13.64
C LYS A 84 15.30 3.71 12.97
N ILE A 85 14.71 2.57 12.59
CA ILE A 85 15.42 1.51 11.86
C ILE A 85 15.97 2.06 10.54
N ARG A 86 15.14 2.75 9.75
CA ARG A 86 15.54 3.35 8.48
C ARG A 86 16.71 4.33 8.65
N ILE A 87 16.61 5.28 9.58
CA ILE A 87 17.67 6.26 9.86
C ILE A 87 18.99 5.57 10.21
N GLN A 88 18.92 4.53 11.05
CA GLN A 88 20.09 3.75 11.42
C GLN A 88 20.69 3.05 10.20
N LEU A 89 19.87 2.42 9.36
CA LEU A 89 20.33 1.78 8.14
C LEU A 89 20.98 2.82 7.21
N ASP A 90 20.36 3.98 6.99
CA ASP A 90 20.91 5.03 6.12
C ASP A 90 22.33 5.43 6.54
N SER A 91 22.58 5.54 7.85
CA SER A 91 23.91 5.84 8.41
C SER A 91 24.91 4.66 8.44
N MET A 92 24.44 3.42 8.27
CA MET A 92 25.27 2.24 8.45
C MET A 92 26.14 1.95 7.20
N PRO A 93 27.46 1.75 7.36
CA PRO A 93 28.33 1.39 6.24
C PRO A 93 27.99 -0.02 5.74
N ARG A 94 28.20 -0.25 4.43
CA ARG A 94 27.94 -1.57 3.81
C ARG A 94 28.83 -2.67 4.37
N VAL A 95 30.05 -2.34 4.75
CA VAL A 95 31.00 -3.25 5.41
C VAL A 95 31.29 -2.67 6.78
N ASP A 96 31.14 -3.48 7.82
CA ASP A 96 31.54 -3.11 9.18
C ASP A 96 33.06 -2.91 9.21
N PRO A 97 33.57 -1.69 9.47
CA PRO A 97 35.00 -1.41 9.46
C PRO A 97 35.76 -2.20 10.53
N ALA A 98 35.11 -2.57 11.64
CA ALA A 98 35.74 -3.26 12.76
C ALA A 98 35.79 -4.79 12.56
N LYS A 99 34.77 -5.35 11.90
CA LYS A 99 34.60 -6.81 11.75
C LYS A 99 34.82 -7.33 10.33
N GLY A 100 34.88 -6.46 9.33
CA GLY A 100 34.94 -6.83 7.91
C GLY A 100 33.66 -7.50 7.38
N THR A 101 32.60 -7.57 8.18
CA THR A 101 31.34 -8.23 7.83
C THR A 101 30.47 -7.36 6.94
N ILE A 102 29.78 -7.95 5.97
CA ILE A 102 28.81 -7.25 5.12
C ILE A 102 27.52 -7.03 5.90
N ASN A 103 27.04 -5.79 5.93
CA ASN A 103 25.72 -5.44 6.46
C ASN A 103 24.68 -5.55 5.33
N TRP A 104 23.84 -6.57 5.39
CA TRP A 104 22.70 -6.83 4.50
C TRP A 104 21.52 -5.90 4.82
N LYS A 105 21.73 -4.60 4.56
CA LYS A 105 20.80 -3.50 4.88
C LYS A 105 19.41 -3.69 4.25
N ASP A 106 19.35 -4.38 3.12
CA ASP A 106 18.14 -4.66 2.37
C ASP A 106 17.04 -5.31 3.23
N ARG A 107 17.43 -6.26 4.09
CA ARG A 107 16.50 -6.93 5.01
C ARG A 107 15.93 -5.99 6.06
N GLY A 108 16.78 -5.10 6.60
CA GLY A 108 16.36 -4.08 7.54
C GLY A 108 15.34 -3.12 6.93
N TYR A 109 15.54 -2.70 5.67
CA TYR A 109 14.58 -1.85 4.98
C TYR A 109 13.25 -2.58 4.70
N VAL A 110 13.28 -3.85 4.29
CA VAL A 110 12.06 -4.65 4.11
C VAL A 110 11.30 -4.82 5.44
N PHE A 111 12.02 -5.00 6.55
CA PHE A 111 11.39 -5.09 7.85
C PHE A 111 10.79 -3.75 8.32
N ALA A 112 11.50 -2.63 8.12
CA ALA A 112 10.95 -1.30 8.39
C ALA A 112 9.68 -1.03 7.56
N ALA A 113 9.68 -1.44 6.28
CA ALA A 113 8.49 -1.38 5.44
C ALA A 113 7.31 -2.19 6.00
N ASP A 114 7.55 -3.36 6.59
CA ASP A 114 6.49 -4.16 7.20
C ASP A 114 5.85 -3.45 8.41
N LEU A 115 6.65 -2.81 9.25
CA LEU A 115 6.15 -1.99 10.36
C LEU A 115 5.33 -0.78 9.87
N ILE A 116 5.78 -0.10 8.81
CA ILE A 116 5.02 1.01 8.18
C ILE A 116 3.70 0.49 7.60
N TYR A 117 3.72 -0.65 6.92
CA TYR A 117 2.52 -1.28 6.39
C TYR A 117 1.50 -1.60 7.49
N GLN A 118 1.95 -2.22 8.58
CA GLN A 118 1.10 -2.50 9.74
C GLN A 118 0.55 -1.22 10.39
N HIS A 119 1.36 -0.16 10.46
CA HIS A 119 0.91 1.15 10.93
C HIS A 119 -0.21 1.70 10.04
N ILE A 120 -0.03 1.72 8.72
CA ILE A 120 -1.06 2.18 7.77
C ILE A 120 -2.36 1.40 7.96
N LEU A 121 -2.29 0.06 8.06
CA LEU A 121 -3.49 -0.76 8.29
C LEU A 121 -4.18 -0.42 9.62
N ARG A 122 -3.41 -0.13 10.67
CA ARG A 122 -3.96 0.26 11.97
C ARG A 122 -4.67 1.61 11.89
N GLU A 123 -4.08 2.60 11.23
CA GLU A 123 -4.67 3.92 11.06
C GLU A 123 -5.94 3.88 10.20
N LEU A 124 -5.95 3.08 9.12
CA LEU A 124 -7.15 2.88 8.30
C LEU A 124 -8.29 2.23 9.11
N ARG A 125 -8.00 1.20 9.92
CA ARG A 125 -9.00 0.60 10.81
C ARG A 125 -9.53 1.58 11.87
N ALA A 126 -8.66 2.45 12.41
CA ALA A 126 -9.08 3.48 13.37
C ALA A 126 -10.01 4.50 12.71
N MET A 127 -9.76 4.84 11.44
CA MET A 127 -10.61 5.73 10.64
C MET A 127 -11.95 5.09 10.27
N GLU A 128 -11.97 3.79 9.95
CA GLU A 128 -13.21 3.02 9.75
C GLU A 128 -14.04 2.93 11.04
N ALA A 129 -13.38 2.85 12.20
CA ALA A 129 -14.02 2.83 13.52
C ALA A 129 -14.38 4.21 14.08
N GLU A 130 -14.20 5.28 13.29
CA GLU A 130 -14.46 6.68 13.69
C GLU A 130 -13.66 7.14 14.94
N GLN A 131 -12.57 6.45 15.26
CA GLN A 131 -11.75 6.74 16.45
C GLN A 131 -10.77 7.89 16.21
N HIS A 132 -10.30 8.05 14.98
CA HIS A 132 -9.36 9.10 14.57
C HIS A 132 -9.40 9.29 13.04
N ALA A 133 -9.13 10.49 12.55
CA ALA A 133 -9.02 10.77 11.13
C ALA A 133 -7.55 11.02 10.75
N ILE A 134 -6.99 10.16 9.91
CA ILE A 134 -5.73 10.44 9.23
C ILE A 134 -5.98 11.32 8.00
N GLY A 135 -5.29 12.45 7.93
CA GLY A 135 -5.37 13.34 6.77
C GLY A 135 -4.66 12.74 5.55
N PRO A 136 -5.09 13.04 4.32
CA PRO A 136 -4.47 12.54 3.09
C PRO A 136 -2.95 12.76 3.03
N ASN A 137 -2.49 13.95 3.42
CA ASN A 137 -1.06 14.27 3.41
C ASN A 137 -0.22 13.38 4.35
N ILE A 138 -0.76 13.01 5.52
CA ILE A 138 -0.08 12.10 6.46
C ILE A 138 -0.04 10.70 5.87
N PHE A 139 -1.16 10.25 5.31
CA PHE A 139 -1.27 8.95 4.62
C PHE A 139 -0.27 8.85 3.46
N ALA A 140 -0.17 9.89 2.63
CA ALA A 140 0.81 9.97 1.54
C ALA A 140 2.25 9.92 2.07
N GLY A 141 2.54 10.56 3.21
CA GLY A 141 3.81 10.44 3.92
C GLY A 141 4.16 8.99 4.25
N TYR A 142 3.23 8.26 4.88
CA TYR A 142 3.42 6.84 5.21
C TYR A 142 3.61 5.97 3.96
N PHE A 143 2.84 6.22 2.91
CA PHE A 143 2.98 5.54 1.62
C PHE A 143 4.34 5.78 0.99
N ASN A 144 4.79 7.04 1.00
CA ASN A 144 6.08 7.42 0.45
C ASN A 144 7.21 6.63 1.14
N GLU A 145 7.16 6.54 2.47
CA GLU A 145 8.17 5.81 3.24
C GLU A 145 8.09 4.30 3.03
N LEU A 146 6.88 3.73 2.95
CA LEU A 146 6.68 2.31 2.66
C LEU A 146 7.36 1.91 1.34
N VAL A 147 7.04 2.65 0.28
CA VAL A 147 7.59 2.41 -1.07
C VAL A 147 9.10 2.62 -1.07
N ALA A 148 9.58 3.72 -0.48
CA ALA A 148 11.01 4.01 -0.42
C ALA A 148 11.80 2.89 0.29
N CYS A 149 11.30 2.42 1.45
CA CYS A 149 11.92 1.30 2.17
C CYS A 149 11.93 0.02 1.31
N LEU A 150 10.84 -0.32 0.63
CA LEU A 150 10.81 -1.51 -0.22
C LEU A 150 11.75 -1.42 -1.42
N LEU A 151 11.85 -0.25 -2.05
CA LEU A 151 12.80 -0.01 -3.15
C LEU A 151 14.26 -0.07 -2.68
N GLN A 152 14.59 0.52 -1.54
CA GLN A 152 15.92 0.43 -0.91
C GLN A 152 16.24 -1.00 -0.46
N GLY A 153 15.22 -1.73 0.00
CA GLY A 153 15.25 -3.15 0.32
C GLY A 153 15.34 -4.08 -0.89
N LYS A 154 15.46 -3.55 -2.11
CA LYS A 154 15.47 -4.29 -3.39
C LYS A 154 14.23 -5.18 -3.58
N ASN A 155 13.16 -4.91 -2.86
CA ASN A 155 11.89 -5.62 -2.96
C ASN A 155 10.93 -4.85 -3.88
N VAL A 156 11.36 -4.74 -5.14
CA VAL A 156 10.79 -3.84 -6.14
C VAL A 156 9.34 -4.18 -6.49
N ARG A 157 8.99 -5.47 -6.50
CA ARG A 157 7.62 -5.93 -6.76
C ARG A 157 6.68 -5.56 -5.61
N ARG A 158 7.09 -5.86 -4.37
CA ARG A 158 6.30 -5.54 -3.17
C ARG A 158 6.11 -4.04 -3.00
N ALA A 159 7.05 -3.22 -3.50
CA ALA A 159 6.94 -1.75 -3.54
C ALA A 159 5.78 -1.24 -4.41
N ILE A 160 5.15 -2.10 -5.23
CA ILE A 160 3.95 -1.77 -5.99
C ILE A 160 2.75 -2.56 -5.45
N GLU A 161 2.91 -3.86 -5.23
CA GLU A 161 1.81 -4.73 -4.80
C GLU A 161 1.16 -4.27 -3.49
N LEU A 162 1.97 -3.98 -2.45
CA LEU A 162 1.42 -3.56 -1.16
C LEU A 162 0.66 -2.25 -1.25
N PRO A 163 1.23 -1.17 -1.84
CA PRO A 163 0.48 0.05 -2.08
C PRO A 163 -0.83 -0.17 -2.83
N VAL A 164 -0.84 -0.94 -3.92
CA VAL A 164 -2.06 -1.22 -4.70
C VAL A 164 -3.12 -1.92 -3.84
N ILE A 165 -2.73 -2.91 -3.03
CA ILE A 165 -3.65 -3.58 -2.09
C ILE A 165 -4.26 -2.59 -1.09
N ILE A 166 -3.46 -1.66 -0.56
CA ILE A 166 -3.95 -0.67 0.39
C ILE A 166 -4.88 0.33 -0.31
N ILE A 167 -4.51 0.84 -1.49
CA ILE A 167 -5.32 1.74 -2.31
C ILE A 167 -6.68 1.12 -2.59
N GLU A 168 -6.74 -0.17 -2.94
CA GLU A 168 -8.02 -0.86 -3.16
C GLU A 168 -8.90 -0.90 -1.92
N SER A 169 -8.29 -1.13 -0.75
CA SER A 169 -9.01 -1.16 0.53
C SER A 169 -9.55 0.23 0.89
N VAL A 170 -8.77 1.28 0.58
CA VAL A 170 -9.17 2.69 0.73
C VAL A 170 -10.32 3.04 -0.22
N ILE A 171 -10.28 2.58 -1.48
CA ILE A 171 -11.36 2.78 -2.44
C ILE A 171 -12.64 2.05 -2.00
N GLU A 172 -12.52 0.81 -1.52
CA GLU A 172 -13.65 0.06 -0.96
C GLU A 172 -14.29 0.82 0.21
N SER A 173 -13.47 1.37 1.10
CA SER A 173 -13.93 2.18 2.24
C SER A 173 -14.72 3.42 1.78
N ALA A 174 -14.33 4.04 0.66
CA ALA A 174 -15.05 5.17 0.08
C ALA A 174 -16.47 4.82 -0.39
N PHE A 175 -16.74 3.56 -0.76
CA PHE A 175 -18.08 3.13 -1.20
C PHE A 175 -19.10 3.11 -0.06
N TYR A 176 -18.62 2.90 1.17
CA TYR A 176 -19.47 2.74 2.35
C TYR A 176 -19.42 3.91 3.32
N SER A 177 -18.45 4.81 3.16
CA SER A 177 -18.36 6.01 3.98
C SER A 177 -19.22 7.15 3.42
N GLN A 178 -20.04 7.78 4.26
CA GLN A 178 -20.73 9.02 3.91
C GLN A 178 -19.87 10.25 4.23
N GLU A 179 -19.24 10.26 5.41
CA GLU A 179 -18.52 11.41 5.95
C GLU A 179 -17.09 11.51 5.40
N ASN A 180 -16.36 10.39 5.39
CA ASN A 180 -14.94 10.35 5.06
C ASN A 180 -14.65 9.99 3.60
N ARG A 181 -15.68 9.87 2.76
CA ARG A 181 -15.53 9.47 1.34
C ARG A 181 -14.52 10.30 0.58
N ALA A 182 -14.60 11.62 0.69
CA ALA A 182 -13.70 12.53 -0.02
C ALA A 182 -12.25 12.29 0.42
N ALA A 183 -12.03 12.13 1.72
CA ALA A 183 -10.71 11.82 2.28
C ALA A 183 -10.19 10.46 1.78
N TYR A 184 -11.02 9.41 1.73
CA TYR A 184 -10.61 8.12 1.17
C TYR A 184 -10.21 8.23 -0.31
N LEU A 185 -10.98 8.93 -1.13
CA LEU A 185 -10.63 9.12 -2.55
C LEU A 185 -9.37 9.95 -2.74
N GLU A 186 -9.14 10.95 -1.88
CA GLU A 186 -7.92 11.75 -1.90
C GLU A 186 -6.70 10.93 -1.45
N MET A 187 -6.85 10.10 -0.41
CA MET A 187 -5.83 9.15 0.01
C MET A 187 -5.47 8.15 -1.10
N ALA A 188 -6.47 7.61 -1.80
CA ALA A 188 -6.24 6.70 -2.93
C ALA A 188 -5.49 7.42 -4.07
N GLU A 189 -5.89 8.65 -4.42
CA GLU A 189 -5.21 9.46 -5.43
C GLU A 189 -3.73 9.69 -5.08
N GLN A 190 -3.48 10.20 -3.88
CA GLN A 190 -2.12 10.50 -3.43
C GLN A 190 -1.27 9.23 -3.30
N GLY A 191 -1.88 8.11 -2.88
CA GLY A 191 -1.24 6.81 -2.83
C GLY A 191 -0.81 6.31 -4.22
N ILE A 192 -1.70 6.35 -5.22
CA ILE A 192 -1.36 5.95 -6.59
C ILE A 192 -0.27 6.85 -7.18
N HIS A 193 -0.42 8.17 -7.00
CA HIS A 193 0.53 9.15 -7.51
C HIS A 193 1.94 8.97 -6.92
N SER A 194 2.03 8.71 -5.62
CA SER A 194 3.27 8.39 -4.91
C SER A 194 3.97 7.18 -5.52
N VAL A 195 3.23 6.08 -5.71
CA VAL A 195 3.78 4.84 -6.29
C VAL A 195 4.27 5.09 -7.70
N LEU A 196 3.49 5.80 -8.53
CA LEU A 196 3.90 6.12 -9.91
C LEU A 196 5.18 6.95 -9.94
N THR A 197 5.27 7.99 -9.13
CA THR A 197 6.42 8.90 -9.09
C THR A 197 7.68 8.14 -8.70
N GLN A 198 7.62 7.34 -7.65
CA GLN A 198 8.77 6.56 -7.17
C GLN A 198 9.13 5.42 -8.12
N ALA A 199 8.14 4.73 -8.69
CA ALA A 199 8.38 3.67 -9.67
C ALA A 199 9.05 4.23 -10.94
N THR A 200 8.57 5.37 -11.43
CA THR A 200 9.15 6.06 -12.60
C THR A 200 10.58 6.49 -12.31
N SER A 201 10.81 7.15 -11.18
CA SER A 201 12.15 7.60 -10.77
C SER A 201 13.14 6.43 -10.67
N LYS A 202 12.72 5.32 -10.03
CA LYS A 202 13.56 4.12 -9.90
C LYS A 202 13.84 3.47 -11.27
N TYR A 203 12.82 3.36 -12.12
CA TYR A 203 12.97 2.84 -13.48
C TYR A 203 13.99 3.66 -14.29
N GLU A 204 13.92 4.98 -14.23
CA GLU A 204 14.86 5.86 -14.95
C GLU A 204 16.29 5.73 -14.44
N VAL A 205 16.48 5.65 -13.11
CA VAL A 205 17.81 5.45 -12.51
C VAL A 205 18.40 4.11 -12.95
N ASP A 206 17.62 3.03 -12.88
CA ASP A 206 18.06 1.70 -13.29
C ASP A 206 18.38 1.65 -14.79
N ALA A 207 17.54 2.25 -15.63
CA ALA A 207 17.77 2.32 -17.07
C ALA A 207 19.07 3.07 -17.42
N ARG A 208 19.33 4.20 -16.74
CA ARG A 208 20.58 4.98 -16.91
C ARG A 208 21.79 4.18 -16.45
N GLU A 209 21.70 3.49 -15.32
CA GLU A 209 22.80 2.67 -14.81
C GLU A 209 23.11 1.49 -15.73
N GLN A 210 22.07 0.82 -16.25
CA GLN A 210 22.23 -0.24 -17.26
C GLN A 210 22.86 0.28 -18.56
N ALA A 211 22.45 1.45 -19.05
CA ALA A 211 23.03 2.07 -20.24
C ALA A 211 24.51 2.44 -20.03
N LYS A 212 24.87 2.94 -18.84
CA LYS A 212 26.26 3.21 -18.46
C LYS A 212 27.10 1.93 -18.45
N ARG A 213 26.61 0.87 -17.78
CA ARG A 213 27.30 -0.43 -17.73
C ARG A 213 27.51 -1.03 -19.12
N ARG A 214 26.51 -0.96 -20.01
CA ARG A 214 26.64 -1.42 -21.42
C ARG A 214 27.71 -0.66 -22.21
N THR A 215 27.89 0.62 -21.90
CA THR A 215 28.91 1.47 -22.54
C THR A 215 30.32 1.18 -22.00
N GLU A 216 30.43 0.85 -20.72
CA GLU A 216 31.69 0.46 -20.05
C GLU A 216 32.12 -0.96 -20.42
N SER A 217 31.18 -1.91 -20.47
CA SER A 217 31.43 -3.30 -20.89
C SER A 217 31.73 -3.43 -22.39
N ARG A 218 31.30 -2.48 -23.23
CA ARG A 218 31.76 -2.43 -24.63
C ARG A 218 33.24 -2.05 -24.78
N LYS A 219 33.87 -1.50 -23.73
CA LYS A 219 35.31 -1.19 -23.72
C LYS A 219 36.18 -2.31 -23.15
N THR A 220 35.56 -3.37 -22.61
CA THR A 220 36.25 -4.53 -22.00
C THR A 220 35.60 -5.80 -22.56
N GLU A 221 36.28 -6.51 -23.46
CA GLU A 221 35.79 -7.60 -24.33
C GLU A 221 35.34 -8.90 -23.61
N THR A 222 34.63 -8.83 -22.49
CA THR A 222 34.02 -10.02 -21.89
C THR A 222 32.57 -9.73 -21.52
N PRO A 223 31.60 -10.08 -22.40
CA PRO A 223 30.20 -9.97 -22.06
C PRO A 223 29.86 -11.09 -21.08
N THR A 224 29.84 -10.77 -19.78
CA THR A 224 29.17 -11.64 -18.82
C THR A 224 27.66 -11.47 -19.05
N PRO A 225 26.90 -12.54 -19.36
CA PRO A 225 25.45 -12.44 -19.47
C PRO A 225 24.91 -12.15 -18.08
N SER A 226 24.65 -10.88 -17.80
CA SER A 226 23.90 -10.48 -16.62
C SER A 226 22.45 -10.90 -16.87
N GLU A 227 22.13 -12.15 -16.52
CA GLU A 227 20.76 -12.59 -16.23
C GLU A 227 20.22 -11.73 -15.08
N THR A 228 19.78 -10.53 -15.43
CA THR A 228 19.06 -9.67 -14.50
C THR A 228 17.68 -10.26 -14.43
N SER A 229 17.41 -11.01 -13.37
CA SER A 229 16.07 -11.56 -13.14
C SER A 229 15.06 -10.39 -13.12
N PRO A 230 13.96 -10.47 -13.89
CA PRO A 230 12.92 -9.44 -13.95
C PRO A 230 12.25 -9.15 -12.60
N VAL A 231 12.50 -9.98 -11.58
CA VAL A 231 12.00 -9.79 -10.21
C VAL A 231 12.72 -8.63 -9.49
N HIS A 232 13.92 -8.24 -9.91
CA HIS A 232 14.77 -7.28 -9.18
C HIS A 232 14.77 -5.85 -9.75
N TYR A 233 14.04 -5.58 -10.84
CA TYR A 233 13.96 -4.25 -11.43
C TYR A 233 12.56 -3.94 -11.96
N LEU A 234 12.28 -2.65 -12.10
CA LEU A 234 11.03 -2.19 -12.73
C LEU A 234 11.17 -2.26 -14.24
N THR A 235 10.16 -2.82 -14.90
CA THR A 235 10.06 -2.84 -16.35
C THR A 235 9.18 -1.70 -16.85
N VAL A 236 9.27 -1.37 -18.14
CA VAL A 236 8.32 -0.44 -18.78
C VAL A 236 6.88 -0.88 -18.52
N GLY A 237 6.57 -2.17 -18.71
CA GLY A 237 5.23 -2.71 -18.46
C GLY A 237 4.75 -2.52 -17.02
N THR A 238 5.69 -2.52 -16.06
CA THR A 238 5.38 -2.26 -14.65
C THR A 238 5.00 -0.80 -14.41
N VAL A 239 5.75 0.15 -14.99
CA VAL A 239 5.45 1.59 -14.89
C VAL A 239 4.16 1.92 -15.63
N THR A 240 3.96 1.36 -16.83
CA THR A 240 2.71 1.50 -17.60
C THR A 240 1.51 0.99 -16.81
N TYR A 241 1.62 -0.15 -16.12
CA TYR A 241 0.54 -0.65 -15.27
C TYR A 241 0.10 0.36 -14.20
N VAL A 242 1.05 0.98 -13.49
CA VAL A 242 0.73 1.97 -12.44
C VAL A 242 0.17 3.26 -13.06
N LYS A 243 0.68 3.66 -14.23
CA LYS A 243 0.17 4.81 -14.98
C LYS A 243 -1.28 4.60 -15.44
N ASP A 244 -1.57 3.44 -16.03
CA ASP A 244 -2.93 3.06 -16.42
C ASP A 244 -3.88 3.08 -15.22
N LEU A 245 -3.39 2.64 -14.05
CA LEU A 245 -4.15 2.67 -12.80
C LEU A 245 -4.46 4.10 -12.35
N GLU A 246 -3.49 5.01 -12.38
CA GLU A 246 -3.68 6.43 -12.06
C GLU A 246 -4.70 7.09 -13.00
N GLU A 247 -4.55 6.90 -14.30
CA GLU A 247 -5.44 7.46 -15.32
C GLU A 247 -6.88 6.93 -15.16
N ALA A 248 -7.02 5.62 -14.97
CA ALA A 248 -8.33 5.00 -14.74
C ALA A 248 -8.96 5.50 -13.43
N PHE A 249 -8.17 5.63 -12.35
CA PHE A 249 -8.66 6.16 -11.09
C PHE A 249 -9.11 7.62 -11.19
N ALA A 250 -8.34 8.47 -11.88
CA ALA A 250 -8.69 9.88 -12.08
C ALA A 250 -10.04 10.02 -12.82
N ARG A 251 -10.23 9.25 -13.91
CA ARG A 251 -11.53 9.19 -14.63
C ARG A 251 -12.66 8.66 -13.75
N PHE A 252 -12.39 7.61 -12.97
CA PHE A 252 -13.36 7.03 -12.06
C PHE A 252 -13.81 8.04 -11.01
N ARG A 253 -12.88 8.76 -10.38
CA ARG A 253 -13.17 9.77 -9.36
C ARG A 253 -14.06 10.89 -9.88
N GLN A 254 -13.83 11.36 -11.11
CA GLN A 254 -14.69 12.35 -11.77
C GLN A 254 -16.13 11.84 -11.93
N GLY A 255 -16.31 10.59 -12.38
CA GLY A 255 -17.63 9.97 -12.51
C GLY A 255 -18.29 9.63 -11.17
N PHE A 256 -17.51 9.26 -10.16
CA PHE A 256 -17.97 8.83 -8.85
C PHE A 256 -18.68 9.94 -8.07
N GLY A 257 -18.21 11.18 -8.20
CA GLY A 257 -18.81 12.35 -7.54
C GLY A 257 -20.29 12.55 -7.84
N ALA A 258 -20.78 12.10 -9.01
CA ALA A 258 -22.18 12.19 -9.40
C ALA A 258 -23.12 11.31 -8.56
N TYR A 259 -22.58 10.28 -7.89
CA TYR A 259 -23.36 9.27 -7.14
C TYR A 259 -23.18 9.38 -5.62
N ALA A 260 -22.37 10.33 -5.13
CA ALA A 260 -21.94 10.40 -3.74
C ALA A 260 -23.08 10.64 -2.71
N ARG A 261 -24.28 11.06 -3.10
CA ARG A 261 -25.33 11.44 -2.13
C ARG A 261 -26.16 10.26 -1.60
N THR A 262 -25.98 9.05 -2.12
CA THR A 262 -26.94 7.94 -1.90
C THR A 262 -26.37 6.69 -1.23
N SER A 263 -25.09 6.65 -0.84
CA SER A 263 -24.52 5.44 -0.22
C SER A 263 -25.14 5.15 1.14
N VAL A 264 -25.25 3.87 1.49
CA VAL A 264 -25.68 3.38 2.80
C VAL A 264 -24.44 2.91 3.59
N PRO A 265 -24.27 3.30 4.87
CA PRO A 265 -23.16 2.84 5.70
C PRO A 265 -23.12 1.31 5.82
N ARG A 266 -21.91 0.72 5.81
CA ARG A 266 -21.74 -0.75 5.90
C ARG A 266 -22.43 -1.35 7.13
N ALA A 267 -22.35 -0.66 8.27
CA ALA A 267 -22.98 -1.08 9.52
C ALA A 267 -24.51 -1.08 9.47
N ALA A 268 -25.14 -0.33 8.57
CA ALA A 268 -26.59 -0.35 8.38
C ALA A 268 -27.03 -1.55 7.53
N LEU A 269 -26.21 -1.97 6.56
CA LEU A 269 -26.48 -3.12 5.68
C LEU A 269 -26.32 -4.47 6.40
N SER A 270 -25.60 -4.53 7.51
CA SER A 270 -25.37 -5.75 8.29
C SER A 270 -26.38 -5.96 9.42
N LYS A 271 -27.31 -5.02 9.66
CA LYS A 271 -28.34 -5.16 10.70
C LYS A 271 -29.37 -6.22 10.31
N GLN A 272 -29.82 -6.96 11.31
CA GLN A 272 -30.92 -7.92 11.23
C GLN A 272 -32.14 -7.33 11.95
N PRO A 273 -33.35 -7.36 11.36
CA PRO A 273 -33.68 -7.90 10.03
C PRO A 273 -33.12 -7.03 8.89
N PHE A 274 -32.88 -7.67 7.73
CA PHE A 274 -32.36 -7.01 6.54
C PHE A 274 -33.39 -6.01 5.99
N ASP A 275 -33.01 -4.72 5.92
CA ASP A 275 -33.88 -3.65 5.43
C ASP A 275 -33.86 -3.61 3.89
N ALA A 276 -34.97 -4.04 3.28
CA ALA A 276 -35.12 -4.11 1.83
C ALA A 276 -35.05 -2.72 1.15
N VAL A 277 -35.44 -1.65 1.84
CA VAL A 277 -35.40 -0.28 1.30
C VAL A 277 -33.96 0.20 1.25
N LEU A 278 -33.20 -0.01 2.33
CA LEU A 278 -31.77 0.33 2.37
C LEU A 278 -30.97 -0.50 1.36
N ALA A 279 -31.32 -1.78 1.18
CA ALA A 279 -30.69 -2.63 0.19
C ALA A 279 -30.93 -2.13 -1.24
N GLN A 280 -32.17 -1.72 -1.56
CA GLN A 280 -32.51 -1.16 -2.87
C GLN A 280 -31.78 0.17 -3.13
N GLN A 281 -31.73 1.07 -2.14
CA GLN A 281 -30.99 2.31 -2.23
C GLN A 281 -29.48 2.06 -2.48
N GLN A 282 -28.90 1.08 -1.77
CA GLN A 282 -27.50 0.71 -1.97
C GLN A 282 -27.27 0.09 -3.36
N LEU A 283 -28.20 -0.72 -3.87
CA LEU A 283 -28.12 -1.28 -5.22
C LEU A 283 -28.10 -0.18 -6.29
N GLU A 284 -28.98 0.82 -6.18
CA GLU A 284 -29.02 1.95 -7.11
C GLU A 284 -27.74 2.78 -7.06
N TYR A 285 -27.24 3.04 -5.85
CA TYR A 285 -25.95 3.69 -5.65
C TYR A 285 -24.81 2.90 -6.31
N LEU A 286 -24.67 1.62 -5.98
CA LEU A 286 -23.60 0.77 -6.51
C LEU A 286 -23.72 0.57 -8.03
N ALA A 287 -24.93 0.54 -8.60
CA ALA A 287 -25.11 0.51 -10.05
C ALA A 287 -24.55 1.78 -10.73
N GLY A 288 -24.75 2.95 -10.11
CA GLY A 288 -24.12 4.20 -10.54
C GLY A 288 -22.60 4.16 -10.44
N VAL A 289 -22.06 3.65 -9.33
CA VAL A 289 -20.61 3.46 -9.14
C VAL A 289 -20.03 2.49 -10.17
N LEU A 290 -20.72 1.39 -10.46
CA LEU A 290 -20.29 0.41 -11.47
C LEU A 290 -20.22 1.08 -12.85
N LYS A 291 -21.24 1.86 -13.22
CA LYS A 291 -21.24 2.62 -14.48
C LYS A 291 -20.05 3.59 -14.55
N ALA A 292 -19.74 4.29 -13.46
CA ALA A 292 -18.56 5.16 -13.40
C ALA A 292 -17.25 4.38 -13.58
N ALA A 293 -17.12 3.22 -12.94
CA ALA A 293 -15.94 2.36 -13.07
C ALA A 293 -15.78 1.81 -14.50
N GLU A 294 -16.88 1.41 -15.14
CA GLU A 294 -16.86 0.90 -16.51
C GLU A 294 -16.49 1.99 -17.53
N VAL A 295 -17.07 3.18 -17.42
CA VAL A 295 -16.72 4.33 -18.27
C VAL A 295 -15.24 4.72 -18.10
N ALA A 296 -14.72 4.62 -16.87
CA ALA A 296 -13.31 4.91 -16.59
C ALA A 296 -12.34 3.81 -17.06
N ALA A 297 -12.86 2.66 -17.51
CA ALA A 297 -12.12 1.42 -17.72
C ALA A 297 -11.35 0.95 -16.46
N PHE A 298 -11.88 1.25 -15.27
CA PHE A 298 -11.23 0.91 -14.02
C PHE A 298 -11.65 -0.50 -13.54
N ALA A 299 -11.01 -1.51 -14.14
CA ALA A 299 -11.38 -2.91 -13.98
C ALA A 299 -11.46 -3.39 -12.52
N ASN A 300 -10.54 -2.95 -11.65
CA ASN A 300 -10.52 -3.36 -10.24
C ASN A 300 -11.76 -2.86 -9.50
N ALA A 301 -12.11 -1.58 -9.67
CA ALA A 301 -13.33 -1.02 -9.09
C ALA A 301 -14.58 -1.67 -9.68
N ALA A 302 -14.62 -1.93 -10.99
CA ALA A 302 -15.75 -2.59 -11.62
C ALA A 302 -15.97 -4.03 -11.07
N ALA A 303 -14.88 -4.79 -10.87
CA ALA A 303 -14.94 -6.12 -10.27
C ALA A 303 -15.47 -6.06 -8.83
N LEU A 304 -14.90 -5.18 -8.01
CA LEU A 304 -15.27 -5.00 -6.60
C LEU A 304 -16.74 -4.58 -6.43
N VAL A 305 -17.20 -3.60 -7.20
CA VAL A 305 -18.59 -3.12 -7.13
C VAL A 305 -19.56 -4.22 -7.59
N THR A 306 -19.20 -4.97 -8.64
CA THR A 306 -20.03 -6.08 -9.13
C THR A 306 -20.15 -7.20 -8.08
N GLU A 307 -19.05 -7.54 -7.40
CA GLU A 307 -19.05 -8.47 -6.26
C GLU A 307 -20.03 -8.00 -5.17
N HIS A 308 -20.01 -6.72 -4.80
CA HIS A 308 -20.92 -6.19 -3.78
C HIS A 308 -22.39 -6.18 -4.22
N ILE A 309 -22.68 -5.82 -5.47
CA ILE A 309 -24.05 -5.91 -6.02
C ILE A 309 -24.52 -7.37 -5.99
N ALA A 310 -23.66 -8.32 -6.37
CA ALA A 310 -23.98 -9.75 -6.29
C ALA A 310 -24.33 -10.17 -4.87
N GLN A 311 -23.56 -9.73 -3.86
CA GLN A 311 -23.82 -10.03 -2.45
C GLN A 311 -25.18 -9.49 -1.98
N LEU A 312 -25.60 -8.31 -2.44
CA LEU A 312 -26.91 -7.73 -2.10
C LEU A 312 -28.09 -8.49 -2.72
N TYR A 313 -27.91 -9.14 -3.88
CA TYR A 313 -28.93 -9.99 -4.48
C TYR A 313 -29.00 -11.40 -3.88
N ARG A 314 -27.97 -11.86 -3.16
CA ARG A 314 -27.91 -13.21 -2.58
C ARG A 314 -29.18 -13.62 -1.78
N PRO A 315 -29.78 -12.77 -0.92
CA PRO A 315 -30.95 -13.16 -0.15
C PRO A 315 -32.29 -13.11 -0.93
N SER A 316 -32.36 -12.41 -2.07
CA SER A 316 -33.63 -12.08 -2.74
C SER A 316 -33.73 -12.52 -4.20
N ASN A 317 -32.61 -12.75 -4.88
CA ASN A 317 -32.56 -13.12 -6.29
C ASN A 317 -31.33 -13.98 -6.62
N ALA A 318 -31.48 -15.31 -6.54
CA ALA A 318 -30.41 -16.26 -6.80
C ALA A 318 -29.86 -16.21 -8.24
N ALA A 319 -30.71 -15.92 -9.23
CA ALA A 319 -30.30 -15.83 -10.63
C ALA A 319 -29.40 -14.60 -10.87
N ALA A 320 -29.83 -13.42 -10.41
CA ALA A 320 -29.04 -12.19 -10.50
C ALA A 320 -27.73 -12.28 -9.69
N HIS A 321 -27.79 -12.88 -8.49
CA HIS A 321 -26.60 -13.16 -7.70
C HIS A 321 -25.58 -13.99 -8.49
N ARG A 322 -26.02 -15.12 -9.09
CA ARG A 322 -25.16 -16.01 -9.87
C ARG A 322 -24.52 -15.30 -11.07
N GLU A 323 -25.32 -14.60 -11.87
CA GLU A 323 -24.84 -13.88 -13.06
C GLU A 323 -23.77 -12.84 -12.70
N LEU A 324 -24.03 -12.02 -11.68
CA LEU A 324 -23.11 -10.97 -11.25
C LEU A 324 -21.85 -11.55 -10.60
N ALA A 325 -21.97 -12.64 -9.82
CA ALA A 325 -20.82 -13.33 -9.24
C ALA A 325 -19.89 -13.87 -10.34
N ILE A 326 -20.44 -14.46 -11.41
CA ILE A 326 -19.66 -14.91 -12.58
C ILE A 326 -18.95 -13.74 -13.24
N ARG A 327 -19.66 -12.63 -13.50
CA ARG A 327 -19.08 -11.43 -14.12
C ARG A 327 -17.95 -10.82 -13.28
N ALA A 328 -18.11 -10.78 -11.96
CA ALA A 328 -17.06 -10.32 -11.06
C ALA A 328 -15.85 -11.28 -11.07
N ALA A 329 -16.09 -12.59 -11.08
CA ALA A 329 -15.05 -13.61 -11.14
C ALA A 329 -14.21 -13.51 -12.42
N GLU A 330 -14.86 -13.36 -13.58
CA GLU A 330 -14.18 -13.21 -14.88
C GLU A 330 -13.26 -12.00 -14.92
N ARG A 331 -13.69 -10.88 -14.32
CA ARG A 331 -12.86 -9.67 -14.19
C ARG A 331 -11.67 -9.89 -13.28
N TYR A 332 -11.87 -10.54 -12.14
CA TYR A 332 -10.76 -10.86 -11.25
C TYR A 332 -9.77 -11.83 -11.91
N ASP A 333 -10.23 -12.87 -12.61
CA ASP A 333 -9.35 -13.79 -13.32
C ASP A 333 -8.48 -13.08 -14.38
N ALA A 334 -9.10 -12.20 -15.19
CA ALA A 334 -8.38 -11.41 -16.20
C ALA A 334 -7.36 -10.44 -15.58
N LEU A 335 -7.70 -9.80 -14.45
CA LEU A 335 -6.77 -8.97 -13.69
C LEU A 335 -5.60 -9.81 -13.14
N GLY A 336 -5.89 -11.00 -12.63
CA GLY A 336 -4.88 -11.94 -12.16
C GLY A 336 -3.92 -12.34 -13.26
N ASP A 337 -4.41 -12.61 -14.48
CA ASP A 337 -3.57 -12.93 -15.63
C ASP A 337 -2.66 -11.74 -16.04
N LYS A 338 -3.19 -10.50 -16.03
CA LYS A 338 -2.38 -9.28 -16.28
C LYS A 338 -1.30 -9.09 -15.21
N GLU A 339 -1.65 -9.23 -13.94
CA GLU A 339 -0.74 -9.05 -12.80
C GLU A 339 0.32 -10.17 -12.75
N ARG A 340 -0.06 -11.41 -13.12
CA ARG A 340 0.86 -12.54 -13.26
C ARG A 340 1.90 -12.31 -14.35
N ALA A 341 1.50 -11.78 -15.51
CA ALA A 341 2.44 -11.43 -16.58
C ALA A 341 3.48 -10.38 -16.15
N LEU A 342 3.15 -9.58 -15.12
CA LEU A 342 4.03 -8.59 -14.50
C LEU A 342 4.75 -9.12 -13.25
N LEU A 343 4.62 -10.41 -12.93
CA LEU A 343 5.21 -11.06 -11.75
C LEU A 343 4.76 -10.43 -10.42
N PHE A 344 3.54 -9.89 -10.38
CA PHE A 344 2.89 -9.45 -9.15
C PHE A 344 2.15 -10.60 -8.49
N MET A 345 2.93 -11.51 -7.90
CA MET A 345 2.47 -12.77 -7.31
C MET A 345 1.39 -12.56 -6.25
N LYS A 346 1.57 -11.59 -5.35
CA LYS A 346 0.63 -11.35 -4.25
C LYS A 346 -0.69 -10.76 -4.77
N LEU A 347 -0.61 -9.90 -5.78
CA LEU A 347 -1.80 -9.35 -6.41
C LEU A 347 -2.55 -10.44 -7.18
N CYS A 348 -1.88 -11.17 -8.07
CA CYS A 348 -2.56 -12.18 -8.89
C CYS A 348 -3.14 -13.33 -8.05
N GLU A 349 -2.45 -13.78 -7.00
CA GLU A 349 -2.97 -14.77 -6.05
C GLU A 349 -4.26 -14.27 -5.38
N ARG A 350 -4.28 -13.01 -4.93
CA ARG A 350 -5.48 -12.37 -4.36
C ARG A 350 -6.62 -12.34 -5.37
N ARG A 351 -6.34 -12.04 -6.65
CA ARG A 351 -7.37 -12.04 -7.70
C ARG A 351 -7.92 -13.42 -7.99
N TYR A 352 -7.05 -14.40 -8.20
CA TYR A 352 -7.46 -15.77 -8.48
C TYR A 352 -8.24 -16.36 -7.32
N THR A 353 -7.85 -16.07 -6.07
CA THR A 353 -8.61 -16.49 -4.88
C THR A 353 -10.03 -15.91 -4.92
N LYS A 354 -10.16 -14.59 -5.11
CA LYS A 354 -11.49 -13.95 -5.25
C LYS A 354 -12.31 -14.54 -6.40
N ALA A 355 -11.71 -14.75 -7.56
CA ALA A 355 -12.38 -15.33 -8.71
C ALA A 355 -12.86 -16.76 -8.44
N ALA A 356 -12.02 -17.61 -7.84
CA ALA A 356 -12.38 -18.98 -7.47
C ALA A 356 -13.53 -19.03 -6.46
N ASP A 357 -13.50 -18.16 -5.45
CA ASP A 357 -14.55 -18.08 -4.43
C ASP A 357 -15.89 -17.63 -5.03
N LEU A 358 -15.86 -16.66 -5.95
CA LEU A 358 -17.06 -16.19 -6.66
C LEU A 358 -17.63 -17.24 -7.61
N TYR A 359 -16.79 -17.96 -8.37
CA TYR A 359 -17.25 -19.10 -9.17
C TYR A 359 -17.87 -20.20 -8.30
N ALA A 360 -17.25 -20.51 -7.15
CA ALA A 360 -17.80 -21.48 -6.22
C ALA A 360 -19.17 -21.03 -5.66
N ALA A 361 -19.29 -19.76 -5.27
CA ALA A 361 -20.56 -19.17 -4.82
C ALA A 361 -21.64 -19.20 -5.92
N ALA A 362 -21.23 -19.07 -7.18
CA ALA A 362 -22.09 -19.17 -8.36
C ALA A 362 -22.39 -20.62 -8.81
N SER A 363 -21.93 -21.64 -8.06
CA SER A 363 -22.06 -23.06 -8.42
C SER A 363 -21.34 -23.47 -9.71
N GLU A 364 -20.27 -22.76 -10.07
CA GLU A 364 -19.41 -23.01 -11.24
C GLU A 364 -18.14 -23.78 -10.82
N ALA A 365 -18.30 -25.02 -10.37
CA ALA A 365 -17.21 -25.82 -9.78
C ALA A 365 -16.00 -26.01 -10.71
N ASP A 366 -16.24 -26.26 -12.01
CA ASP A 366 -15.16 -26.49 -12.99
C ASP A 366 -14.33 -25.22 -13.22
N LYS A 367 -14.99 -24.05 -13.31
CA LYS A 367 -14.31 -22.76 -13.42
C LYS A 367 -13.52 -22.45 -12.14
N ALA A 368 -14.13 -22.67 -10.97
CA ALA A 368 -13.46 -22.48 -9.69
C ALA A 368 -12.19 -23.34 -9.57
N ASN A 369 -12.26 -24.61 -9.98
CA ASN A 369 -11.13 -25.52 -9.98
C ASN A 369 -10.04 -25.10 -10.97
N THR A 370 -10.43 -24.65 -12.17
CA THR A 370 -9.49 -24.13 -13.19
C THR A 370 -8.71 -22.93 -12.65
N VAL A 371 -9.39 -21.98 -11.98
CA VAL A 371 -8.72 -20.82 -11.37
C VAL A 371 -7.84 -21.24 -10.19
N ARG A 372 -8.28 -22.16 -9.33
CA ARG A 372 -7.44 -22.69 -8.23
C ARG A 372 -6.15 -23.35 -8.73
N GLN A 373 -6.19 -24.02 -9.87
CA GLN A 373 -4.97 -24.54 -10.51
C GLN A 373 -4.02 -23.44 -10.97
N LYS A 374 -4.51 -22.23 -11.27
CA LYS A 374 -3.63 -21.08 -11.55
C LYS A 374 -2.87 -20.64 -10.30
N ILE A 375 -3.49 -20.74 -9.11
CA ILE A 375 -2.87 -20.44 -7.80
C ILE A 375 -1.79 -21.47 -7.47
N ALA A 376 -2.11 -22.77 -7.58
CA ALA A 376 -1.19 -23.86 -7.22
C ALA A 376 0.02 -24.03 -8.15
N LYS A 377 0.10 -23.29 -9.26
CA LYS A 377 1.25 -23.25 -10.17
C LYS A 377 2.32 -22.24 -9.72
N HIS A 378 2.27 -21.83 -8.46
CA HIS A 378 3.16 -20.92 -7.75
C HIS A 378 3.58 -21.58 -6.45
#